data_AF-A0A3B0VWR8-F1
#
_entry.id   AF-A0A3B0VWR8-F1
#
_cell.length_a   1.000
_cell.length_b   1.000
_cell.length_c   1.000
_cell.angle_alpha   90.00
_cell.angle_beta   90.00
_cell.angle_gamma   90.00
#
_symmetry.space_group_name_H-M   'P 1'
#
loop_
_entity.id
_entity.type
_entity.pdbx_description
1 polymer ?
#
loop_
_entity_poly.entity_id
_entity_poly.type
_entity_poly.pdbx_seq_one_letter_code
_entity_poly.pdbx_strand_id
1 'polypeptide(L)'
;MANWTVTLKDKRLCMKEKHSFNFIIGLLIGGLLALLFWYWQKSTSAEDGALTLLDRLAATEKRVRQLKLEMASETGEHAELRNIVLPSTMANLPPFLSNADGVADKSVDDLTEVKGIGAVFNGRLQQTGIDSFAKLKATSPANLADILHIRVGRAENILAEAANH
;
A
#
# COMPACT_ATOMS: atom_id res chain seq x y z
N MET A 1 60.44 49.18 12.38
CA MET A 1 60.92 47.92 13.02
C MET A 1 59.89 46.85 12.71
N ALA A 2 60.22 45.93 11.80
CA ALA A 2 59.25 45.07 11.12
C ALA A 2 58.91 43.80 11.93
N ASN A 3 57.64 43.39 11.78
CA ASN A 3 56.91 42.36 12.49
C ASN A 3 57.25 40.95 11.96
N TRP A 4 57.85 40.08 12.79
CA TRP A 4 58.32 38.72 12.41
C TRP A 4 57.51 37.57 13.03
N THR A 5 56.35 37.82 13.65
CA THR A 5 55.68 36.78 14.48
C THR A 5 54.61 35.93 13.76
N VAL A 6 54.38 36.10 12.45
CA VAL A 6 53.22 35.47 11.77
C VAL A 6 53.56 34.15 11.04
N THR A 7 54.82 33.81 10.79
CA THR A 7 55.15 32.80 9.76
C THR A 7 55.26 31.34 10.21
N LEU A 8 55.14 31.02 11.51
CA LEU A 8 55.26 29.63 11.99
C LEU A 8 53.93 28.86 12.16
N LYS A 9 52.78 29.55 12.16
CA LYS A 9 51.50 28.88 12.46
C LYS A 9 50.84 28.23 11.25
N ASP A 10 51.14 28.67 10.03
CA ASP A 10 50.52 28.14 8.80
C ASP A 10 51.08 26.79 8.34
N LYS A 11 52.36 26.49 8.60
CA LYS A 11 52.96 25.23 8.10
C LYS A 11 52.44 23.98 8.82
N ARG A 12 51.77 24.11 9.97
CA ARG A 12 51.23 22.97 10.73
C ARG A 12 49.82 22.53 10.29
N LEU A 13 49.11 23.33 9.50
CA LEU A 13 47.76 22.99 9.03
C LEU A 13 47.75 22.29 7.66
N CYS A 14 48.77 22.49 6.82
CA CYS A 14 48.78 22.01 5.44
C CYS A 14 49.24 20.54 5.25
N MET A 15 49.81 19.89 6.27
CA MET A 15 50.25 18.49 6.17
C MET A 15 49.16 17.45 6.49
N LYS A 16 47.98 17.88 6.97
CA LYS A 16 46.94 16.97 7.49
C LYS A 16 45.68 16.84 6.62
N GLU A 17 45.67 17.43 5.42
CA GLU A 17 44.55 17.22 4.48
C GLU A 17 44.77 15.98 3.59
N LYS A 18 45.94 15.85 2.94
CA LYS A 18 46.12 14.86 1.86
C LYS A 18 46.09 13.39 2.30
N HIS A 19 46.65 13.06 3.47
CA HIS A 19 46.62 11.69 3.98
C HIS A 19 45.23 11.30 4.50
N SER A 20 44.48 12.26 5.04
CA SER A 20 43.13 12.04 5.56
C SER A 20 42.14 11.77 4.43
N PHE A 21 42.26 12.46 3.29
CA PHE A 21 41.36 12.24 2.14
C PHE A 21 41.50 10.84 1.53
N ASN A 22 42.72 10.33 1.34
CA ASN A 22 42.91 8.96 0.81
C ASN A 22 42.35 7.89 1.76
N PHE A 23 42.46 8.11 3.08
CA PHE A 23 41.88 7.23 4.09
C PHE A 23 40.34 7.27 4.09
N ILE A 24 39.74 8.45 3.99
CA ILE A 24 38.28 8.63 3.89
C ILE A 24 37.75 7.96 2.61
N ILE A 25 38.45 8.11 1.49
CA ILE A 25 38.08 7.45 0.22
C ILE A 25 38.12 5.92 0.38
N GLY A 26 39.17 5.38 1.02
CA GLY A 26 39.25 3.94 1.33
C GLY A 26 38.11 3.45 2.22
N LEU A 27 37.74 4.22 3.26
CA LEU A 27 36.62 3.91 4.15
C LEU A 27 35.28 3.97 3.42
N LEU A 28 35.08 4.97 2.55
CA LEU A 28 33.87 5.10 1.74
C LEU A 28 33.74 3.95 0.74
N ILE A 29 34.81 3.59 0.03
CA ILE A 29 34.80 2.49 -0.94
C ILE A 29 34.58 1.15 -0.22
N GLY A 30 35.28 0.91 0.90
CA GLY A 30 35.09 -0.30 1.70
C GLY A 30 33.69 -0.40 2.30
N GLY A 31 33.14 0.71 2.80
CA GLY A 31 31.77 0.78 3.31
C GLY A 31 30.74 0.55 2.21
N LEU A 32 30.95 1.12 1.02
CA LEU A 32 30.07 0.92 -0.13
C LEU A 32 30.07 -0.54 -0.61
N LEU A 33 31.24 -1.18 -0.67
CA LEU A 33 31.35 -2.60 -1.02
C LEU A 33 30.71 -3.51 0.05
N ALA A 34 30.88 -3.19 1.34
CA ALA A 34 30.23 -3.91 2.43
C ALA A 34 28.69 -3.74 2.38
N LEU A 35 28.20 -2.54 2.07
CA LEU A 35 26.78 -2.28 1.84
C LEU A 35 26.27 -3.04 0.62
N LEU A 36 27.03 -3.09 -0.47
CA LEU A 36 26.67 -3.87 -1.66
C LEU A 36 26.60 -5.36 -1.36
N PHE A 37 27.56 -5.90 -0.63
CA PHE A 37 27.57 -7.30 -0.21
C PHE A 37 26.43 -7.62 0.76
N TRP A 38 26.20 -6.75 1.76
CA TRP A 38 25.07 -6.87 2.68
C TRP A 38 23.73 -6.75 1.94
N TYR A 39 23.64 -5.85 0.98
CA TYR A 39 22.47 -5.67 0.12
C TYR A 39 22.27 -6.88 -0.78
N TRP A 40 23.32 -7.46 -1.35
CA TRP A 40 23.23 -8.68 -2.15
C TRP A 40 22.73 -9.86 -1.30
N GLN A 41 23.32 -10.08 -0.12
CA GLN A 41 22.86 -11.08 0.85
C GLN A 41 21.39 -10.88 1.24
N LYS A 42 20.97 -9.63 1.47
CA LYS A 42 19.57 -9.29 1.79
C LYS A 42 18.63 -9.36 0.59
N SER A 43 19.13 -9.10 -0.61
CA SER A 43 18.33 -9.08 -1.85
C SER A 43 18.07 -10.48 -2.39
N THR A 44 18.95 -11.46 -2.11
CA THR A 44 18.64 -12.88 -2.33
C THR A 44 17.35 -13.31 -1.61
N SER A 45 16.96 -12.67 -0.49
CA SER A 45 15.69 -12.98 0.18
C SER A 45 14.44 -12.44 -0.54
N ALA A 46 14.58 -11.50 -1.48
CA ALA A 46 13.44 -10.99 -2.26
C ALA A 46 13.12 -11.87 -3.49
N GLU A 47 14.05 -12.75 -3.88
CA GLU A 47 13.92 -13.65 -5.03
C GLU A 47 13.07 -14.89 -4.70
N ASP A 48 13.01 -15.28 -3.43
CA ASP A 48 12.18 -16.40 -2.94
C ASP A 48 10.68 -16.18 -3.21
N GLY A 49 10.24 -14.92 -3.25
CA GLY A 49 8.84 -14.57 -3.55
C GLY A 49 8.39 -14.99 -4.96
N ALA A 50 9.28 -14.95 -5.95
CA ALA A 50 8.95 -15.31 -7.32
C ALA A 50 8.65 -16.81 -7.47
N LEU A 51 9.38 -17.66 -6.75
CA LEU A 51 9.15 -19.11 -6.76
C LEU A 51 7.81 -19.48 -6.10
N THR A 52 7.40 -18.75 -5.05
CA THR A 52 6.08 -18.98 -4.43
C THR A 52 4.91 -18.65 -5.36
N LEU A 53 5.09 -17.68 -6.26
CA LEU A 53 4.08 -17.35 -7.27
C LEU A 53 3.96 -18.46 -8.33
N LEU A 54 5.08 -19.03 -8.78
CA LEU A 54 5.07 -20.14 -9.73
C LEU A 54 4.44 -21.40 -9.14
N ASP A 55 4.76 -21.74 -7.89
CA ASP A 55 4.20 -22.92 -7.21
C ASP A 55 2.68 -22.78 -7.00
N ARG A 56 2.23 -21.56 -6.63
CA ARG A 56 0.81 -21.24 -6.51
C ARG A 56 0.09 -21.34 -7.85
N LEU A 57 0.71 -20.90 -8.94
CA LEU A 57 0.13 -20.97 -10.29
C LEU A 57 -0.01 -22.42 -10.75
N ALA A 58 1.02 -23.25 -10.53
CA ALA A 58 0.99 -24.68 -10.80
C ALA A 58 -0.09 -25.42 -9.98
N ALA A 59 -0.29 -25.05 -8.71
CA ALA A 59 -1.35 -25.60 -7.87
C ALA A 59 -2.76 -25.20 -8.36
N THR A 60 -2.90 -24.01 -8.96
CA THR A 60 -4.19 -23.53 -9.49
C THR A 60 -4.53 -24.23 -10.81
N GLU A 61 -3.54 -24.49 -11.67
CA GLU A 61 -3.74 -25.17 -12.95
C GLU A 61 -4.26 -26.61 -12.77
N LYS A 62 -3.79 -27.33 -11.74
CA LYS A 62 -4.28 -28.68 -11.42
C LYS A 62 -5.76 -28.69 -11.05
N ARG A 63 -6.22 -27.70 -10.27
CA ARG A 63 -7.64 -27.57 -9.89
C ARG A 63 -8.52 -27.27 -11.09
N VAL A 64 -8.04 -26.43 -12.02
CA VAL A 64 -8.77 -26.13 -13.26
C VAL A 64 -8.93 -27.38 -14.13
N ARG A 65 -7.90 -28.24 -14.19
CA ARG A 65 -8.01 -29.52 -14.92
C ARG A 65 -8.98 -30.50 -14.26
N GLN A 66 -9.01 -30.57 -12.92
CA GLN A 66 -9.98 -31.40 -12.20
C GLN A 66 -11.41 -30.92 -12.43
N LEU A 67 -11.68 -29.62 -12.24
CA LEU A 67 -12.98 -29.03 -12.52
C LEU A 67 -13.40 -29.20 -13.97
N LYS A 68 -12.46 -29.12 -14.93
CA LYS A 68 -12.76 -29.33 -16.35
C LYS A 68 -13.09 -30.80 -16.67
N LEU A 69 -12.49 -31.76 -15.97
CA LEU A 69 -12.83 -33.17 -16.10
C LEU A 69 -14.18 -33.48 -15.44
N GLU A 70 -14.45 -32.90 -14.27
CA GLU A 70 -15.75 -32.98 -13.59
C GLU A 70 -16.85 -32.36 -14.45
N MET A 71 -16.65 -31.17 -15.01
CA MET A 71 -17.59 -30.56 -15.96
C MET A 71 -17.73 -31.38 -17.25
N ALA A 72 -16.66 -32.01 -17.75
CA ALA A 72 -16.73 -32.89 -18.92
C ALA A 72 -17.54 -34.17 -18.62
N SER A 73 -17.55 -34.65 -17.38
CA SER A 73 -18.45 -35.72 -16.94
C SER A 73 -19.88 -35.22 -16.64
N GLU A 74 -20.06 -33.99 -16.15
CA GLU A 74 -21.35 -33.41 -15.79
C GLU A 74 -22.11 -32.78 -16.97
N THR A 75 -21.45 -32.54 -18.12
CA THR A 75 -22.12 -32.04 -19.34
C THR A 75 -23.16 -33.04 -19.88
N GLY A 76 -23.18 -34.28 -19.39
CA GLY A 76 -24.26 -35.25 -19.63
C GLY A 76 -25.49 -35.12 -18.72
N GLU A 77 -25.41 -34.44 -17.57
CA GLU A 77 -26.47 -34.46 -16.53
C GLU A 77 -27.16 -33.09 -16.30
N HIS A 78 -26.70 -32.01 -16.94
CA HIS A 78 -27.37 -30.69 -16.86
C HIS A 78 -28.66 -30.55 -17.71
N ALA A 79 -29.24 -31.65 -18.20
CA ALA A 79 -30.61 -31.63 -18.74
C ALA A 79 -31.70 -31.67 -17.64
N GLU A 80 -31.36 -32.00 -16.38
CA GLU A 80 -32.33 -32.24 -15.30
C GLU A 80 -32.43 -31.14 -14.23
N LEU A 81 -31.88 -29.93 -14.44
CA LEU A 81 -31.99 -28.81 -13.48
C LEU A 81 -32.81 -27.60 -13.98
N ARG A 82 -33.71 -27.80 -14.95
CA ARG A 82 -34.69 -26.75 -15.34
C ARG A 82 -35.90 -26.62 -14.41
N ASN A 83 -35.98 -27.38 -13.30
CA ASN A 83 -37.16 -27.41 -12.44
C ASN A 83 -36.90 -27.05 -10.95
N ILE A 84 -35.91 -26.21 -10.65
CA ILE A 84 -35.84 -25.58 -9.33
C ILE A 84 -36.77 -24.36 -9.33
N VAL A 85 -38.00 -24.55 -8.81
CA VAL A 85 -38.90 -23.46 -8.43
C VAL A 85 -38.26 -22.72 -7.26
N LEU A 86 -37.88 -21.45 -7.45
CA LEU A 86 -37.47 -20.59 -6.34
C LEU A 86 -38.70 -20.31 -5.45
N PRO A 87 -38.67 -20.57 -4.14
CA PRO A 87 -39.69 -20.04 -3.24
C PRO A 87 -39.55 -18.52 -3.18
N SER A 88 -40.57 -17.80 -3.64
CA SER A 88 -40.70 -16.35 -3.52
C SER A 88 -40.72 -15.97 -2.04
N THR A 89 -39.55 -15.78 -1.45
CA THR A 89 -39.35 -15.41 -0.05
C THR A 89 -39.59 -13.90 0.11
N MET A 90 -40.79 -13.44 -0.25
CA MET A 90 -41.28 -12.10 0.06
C MET A 90 -42.32 -12.11 1.18
N ALA A 91 -42.79 -13.29 1.63
CA ALA A 91 -43.87 -13.39 2.60
C ALA A 91 -43.45 -13.31 4.07
N ASN A 92 -42.14 -13.30 4.39
CA ASN A 92 -41.68 -13.17 5.78
C ASN A 92 -40.26 -12.60 5.83
N LEU A 93 -40.14 -11.28 5.61
CA LEU A 93 -38.90 -10.57 5.89
C LEU A 93 -38.80 -10.32 7.39
N PRO A 94 -37.70 -10.71 8.04
CA PRO A 94 -37.45 -10.38 9.43
C PRO A 94 -37.47 -8.85 9.66
N PRO A 95 -37.96 -8.36 10.81
CA PRO A 95 -38.01 -6.92 11.12
C PRO A 95 -36.66 -6.19 11.01
N PHE A 96 -35.54 -6.91 11.10
CA PHE A 96 -34.21 -6.32 10.90
C PHE A 96 -33.91 -5.91 9.45
N LEU A 97 -34.63 -6.47 8.46
CA LEU A 97 -34.54 -6.06 7.05
C LEU A 97 -35.54 -4.95 6.71
N SER A 98 -36.61 -4.79 7.49
CA SER A 98 -37.65 -3.77 7.28
C SER A 98 -37.27 -2.37 7.74
N ASN A 99 -36.15 -2.21 8.47
CA ASN A 99 -35.61 -0.89 8.84
C ASN A 99 -34.62 -0.33 7.82
N ALA A 100 -34.59 -0.88 6.60
CA ALA A 100 -33.90 -0.26 5.47
C ALA A 100 -34.79 0.78 4.79
N ASP A 101 -35.39 1.68 5.58
CA ASP A 101 -35.90 2.94 5.04
C ASP A 101 -34.70 3.79 4.62
N GLY A 102 -34.37 3.72 3.33
CA GLY A 102 -33.73 4.82 2.62
C GLY A 102 -32.22 4.96 2.75
N VAL A 103 -31.46 3.96 2.31
CA VAL A 103 -30.22 4.27 1.58
C VAL A 103 -30.22 3.49 0.28
N ALA A 104 -30.87 4.09 -0.72
CA ALA A 104 -30.52 3.89 -2.11
C ALA A 104 -29.00 3.77 -2.22
N ASP A 105 -28.54 2.70 -2.87
CA ASP A 105 -27.45 2.73 -3.84
C ASP A 105 -26.68 4.06 -3.86
N LYS A 106 -25.84 4.28 -2.85
CA LYS A 106 -24.91 5.40 -2.80
C LYS A 106 -23.61 4.80 -3.30
N SER A 107 -23.23 5.23 -4.50
CA SER A 107 -21.89 5.02 -5.07
C SER A 107 -20.87 5.04 -3.94
N VAL A 108 -20.22 3.91 -3.72
CA VAL A 108 -18.95 3.92 -3.00
C VAL A 108 -18.05 4.75 -3.89
N ASP A 109 -17.91 6.03 -3.57
CA ASP A 109 -17.07 6.91 -4.35
C ASP A 109 -15.64 6.39 -4.20
N ASP A 110 -14.87 6.45 -5.27
CA ASP A 110 -13.47 6.09 -5.17
C ASP A 110 -12.70 7.27 -4.55
N LEU A 111 -12.52 7.26 -3.23
CA LEU A 111 -11.76 8.30 -2.53
C LEU A 111 -10.29 8.37 -2.99
N THR A 112 -9.80 7.42 -3.80
CA THR A 112 -8.45 7.50 -4.39
C THR A 112 -8.30 8.60 -5.43
N GLU A 113 -9.39 9.20 -5.90
CA GLU A 113 -9.36 10.40 -6.76
C GLU A 113 -8.75 11.61 -6.04
N VAL A 114 -8.85 11.67 -4.70
CA VAL A 114 -8.26 12.74 -3.91
C VAL A 114 -6.75 12.55 -3.80
N LYS A 115 -6.00 13.53 -4.29
CA LYS A 115 -4.53 13.56 -4.23
C LYS A 115 -4.04 13.47 -2.79
N GLY A 116 -3.48 12.31 -2.44
CA GLY A 116 -2.97 12.01 -1.09
C GLY A 116 -3.68 10.86 -0.39
N ILE A 117 -4.81 10.39 -0.93
CA ILE A 117 -5.49 9.15 -0.52
C ILE A 117 -5.09 8.05 -1.51
N GLY A 118 -4.31 7.08 -1.04
CA GLY A 118 -4.02 5.85 -1.79
C GLY A 118 -5.00 4.73 -1.43
N ALA A 119 -4.92 3.60 -2.12
CA ALA A 119 -5.78 2.42 -1.90
C ALA A 119 -5.82 1.95 -0.43
N VAL A 120 -4.69 2.05 0.29
CA VAL A 120 -4.59 1.69 1.71
C VAL A 120 -5.40 2.64 2.60
N PHE A 121 -5.40 3.93 2.28
CA PHE A 121 -6.16 4.93 3.04
C PHE A 121 -7.64 4.88 2.69
N ASN A 122 -7.99 4.66 1.41
CA ASN A 122 -9.38 4.45 0.99
C ASN A 122 -10.00 3.26 1.75
N GLY A 123 -9.30 2.12 1.80
CA GLY A 123 -9.75 0.95 2.56
C GLY A 123 -9.96 1.23 4.05
N ARG A 124 -9.09 2.02 4.68
CA ARG A 124 -9.24 2.42 6.10
C ARG A 124 -10.44 3.35 6.31
N LEU A 125 -10.68 4.29 5.40
CA LEU A 125 -11.82 5.21 5.48
C LEU A 125 -13.14 4.46 5.32
N GLN A 126 -13.20 3.54 4.36
CA GLN A 126 -14.36 2.67 4.15
C GLN A 126 -14.65 1.80 5.37
N GLN A 127 -13.61 1.26 6.03
CA GLN A 127 -13.76 0.51 7.29
C GLN A 127 -14.36 1.36 8.42
N THR A 128 -14.10 2.66 8.42
CA THR A 128 -14.72 3.62 9.37
C THR A 128 -16.09 4.14 8.93
N GLY A 129 -16.62 3.67 7.80
CA GLY A 129 -17.91 4.10 7.25
C GLY A 129 -17.86 5.41 6.46
N ILE A 130 -16.66 5.91 6.15
CA ILE A 130 -16.42 7.06 5.28
C ILE A 130 -16.16 6.53 3.87
N ASP A 131 -17.22 6.47 3.08
CA ASP A 131 -17.30 5.81 1.77
C ASP A 131 -17.71 6.77 0.63
N SER A 132 -17.83 8.07 0.91
CA SER A 132 -18.14 9.10 -0.08
C SER A 132 -17.44 10.42 0.23
N PHE A 133 -17.20 11.25 -0.80
CA PHE A 133 -16.62 12.59 -0.65
C PHE A 133 -17.43 13.46 0.32
N ALA A 134 -18.76 13.31 0.35
CA ALA A 134 -19.63 14.08 1.25
C ALA A 134 -19.34 13.77 2.73
N LYS A 135 -19.11 12.49 3.07
CA LYS A 135 -18.74 12.07 4.44
C LYS A 135 -17.30 12.48 4.78
N LEU A 136 -16.40 12.44 3.81
CA LEU A 136 -15.03 12.88 3.98
C LEU A 136 -14.98 14.38 4.34
N LYS A 137 -15.73 15.23 3.63
CA LYS A 137 -15.84 16.69 3.90
C LYS A 137 -16.47 17.00 5.26
N ALA A 138 -17.41 16.17 5.71
CA ALA A 138 -18.05 16.31 7.02
C ALA A 138 -17.12 15.91 8.18
N THR A 139 -16.01 15.22 7.89
CA THR A 139 -15.05 14.76 8.90
C THR A 139 -14.03 15.85 9.20
N SER A 140 -13.74 16.08 10.48
CA SER A 140 -12.75 17.08 10.90
C SER A 140 -11.32 16.63 10.53
N PRO A 141 -10.38 17.58 10.29
CA PRO A 141 -8.99 17.24 9.97
C PRO A 141 -8.29 16.48 11.10
N ALA A 142 -8.68 16.72 12.36
CA ALA A 142 -8.18 15.97 13.51
C ALA A 142 -8.65 14.51 13.49
N ASN A 143 -9.94 14.28 13.27
CA ASN A 143 -10.49 12.92 13.18
C ASN A 143 -9.92 12.16 11.99
N LEU A 144 -9.74 12.84 10.85
CA LEU A 144 -9.14 12.25 9.67
C LEU A 144 -7.66 11.89 9.90
N ALA A 145 -6.92 12.74 10.61
CA ALA A 145 -5.53 12.48 10.99
C ALA A 145 -5.41 11.25 11.89
N ASP A 146 -6.33 11.09 12.86
CA ASP A 146 -6.35 9.95 13.78
C ASP A 146 -6.69 8.64 13.05
N ILE A 147 -7.70 8.64 12.19
CA ILE A 147 -8.11 7.46 11.41
C ILE A 147 -7.00 7.00 10.45
N LEU A 148 -6.35 7.96 9.78
CA LEU A 148 -5.31 7.66 8.78
C LEU A 148 -3.91 7.51 9.41
N HIS A 149 -3.75 7.80 10.70
CA HIS A 149 -2.47 7.89 11.41
C HIS A 149 -1.47 8.81 10.69
N ILE A 150 -1.92 9.99 10.27
CA ILE A 150 -1.11 11.01 9.58
C ILE A 150 -1.03 12.30 10.40
N ARG A 151 -0.12 13.20 10.03
CA ARG A 151 -0.08 14.55 10.64
C ARG A 151 -1.30 15.37 10.22
N VAL A 152 -1.82 16.20 11.12
CA VAL A 152 -2.99 17.07 10.90
C VAL A 152 -2.86 17.93 9.64
N GLY A 153 -1.71 18.58 9.42
CA GLY A 153 -1.50 19.39 8.21
C GLY A 153 -1.57 18.60 6.89
N ARG A 154 -1.35 17.28 6.90
CA ARG A 154 -1.57 16.41 5.72
C ARG A 154 -3.05 16.11 5.54
N ALA A 155 -3.78 15.89 6.63
CA ALA A 155 -5.22 15.66 6.61
C ALA A 155 -5.95 16.91 6.10
N GLU A 156 -5.54 18.11 6.52
CA GLU A 156 -6.04 19.39 6.00
C GLU A 156 -5.85 19.52 4.49
N ASN A 157 -4.67 19.16 3.98
CA ASN A 157 -4.41 19.20 2.53
C ASN A 157 -5.28 18.21 1.75
N ILE A 158 -5.55 17.04 2.32
CA ILE A 158 -6.46 16.03 1.74
C ILE A 158 -7.90 16.53 1.74
N LEU A 159 -8.35 17.18 2.83
CA LEU A 159 -9.68 17.78 2.92
C LEU A 159 -9.87 18.95 1.96
N ALA A 160 -8.85 19.79 1.79
CA ALA A 160 -8.85 20.87 0.82
C ALA A 160 -8.94 20.36 -0.62
N GLU A 161 -8.24 19.27 -0.94
CA GLU A 161 -8.34 18.62 -2.24
C GLU A 161 -9.71 17.95 -2.43
N ALA A 162 -10.20 17.24 -1.42
CA ALA A 162 -11.51 16.61 -1.44
C ALA A 162 -12.65 17.63 -1.66
N ALA A 163 -12.48 18.89 -1.26
CA ALA A 163 -13.45 19.95 -1.49
C ALA A 163 -13.62 20.31 -2.99
N ASN A 164 -12.63 20.01 -3.83
CA ASN A 164 -12.65 20.27 -5.28
C ASN A 164 -13.32 19.17 -6.11
N HIS A 165 -13.68 18.04 -5.49
CA HIS A 165 -14.43 16.93 -6.08
C HIS A 165 -15.87 16.94 -5.58
#